data_AF-A0A5E4J2T7-F1
#
_entry.id   AF-A0A5E4J2T7-F1
#
_cell.length_a   1.000
_cell.length_b   1.000
_cell.length_c   1.000
_cell.angle_alpha   90.00
_cell.angle_beta   90.00
_cell.angle_gamma   90.00
#
_symmetry.space_group_name_H-M   'P 1'
#
loop_
_entity.id
_entity.type
_entity.pdbx_description
1 polymer ?
#
loop_
_entity_poly.entity_id
_entity_poly.type
_entity_poly.pdbx_seq_one_letter_code
_entity_poly.pdbx_strand_id
1 'polypeptide(L)'
;MDNAVIKIQSVFRGYLYRKTHLPITLRIIKQHLKTTFIKCSKQLKDGRLNSCIDEEFIIQLITQKFNNRVIVPEKRKWYDILIRDFNFGWIPVNIKSTTTKTSDNVGNLAICVYSYTSYKMNLDKSYNNGLMSRVLIDCLLNKKYNRSNRDYYFLVVNKDDTTEVIINSCRGLSKLTPNINNLPFQVKWCQNKKFRYFKIEKVICKFIRCVKTPKHSWKEDFLANIRCLKGH
;
A
#
# COMPACT_ATOMS: atom_id res chain seq x y z
N MET A 1 4.83 -43.32 -10.86
CA MET A 1 4.86 -42.00 -11.54
C MET A 1 3.74 -41.09 -11.04
N ASP A 2 2.57 -41.62 -10.68
CA ASP A 2 1.38 -40.85 -10.32
C ASP A 2 1.52 -39.99 -9.05
N ASN A 3 2.21 -40.47 -8.02
CA ASN A 3 2.44 -39.69 -6.79
C ASN A 3 3.26 -38.42 -7.01
N ALA A 4 4.22 -38.44 -7.96
CA ALA A 4 5.00 -37.26 -8.30
C ALA A 4 4.15 -36.22 -9.04
N VAL A 5 3.30 -36.68 -9.97
CA VAL A 5 2.37 -35.82 -10.73
C VAL A 5 1.35 -35.15 -9.79
N ILE A 6 0.75 -35.91 -8.87
CA ILE A 6 -0.21 -35.37 -7.89
C ILE A 6 0.44 -34.31 -6.99
N LYS A 7 1.69 -34.55 -6.54
CA LYS A 7 2.44 -33.60 -5.72
C LYS A 7 2.79 -32.32 -6.49
N ILE A 8 3.17 -32.42 -7.76
CA ILE A 8 3.44 -31.24 -8.61
C ILE A 8 2.17 -30.41 -8.81
N GLN A 9 1.04 -31.06 -9.07
CA GLN A 9 -0.25 -30.38 -9.23
C GLN A 9 -0.68 -29.63 -7.97
N SER A 10 -0.51 -30.24 -6.78
CA SER A 10 -0.86 -29.57 -5.51
C SER A 10 0.04 -28.37 -5.22
N VAL A 11 1.35 -28.48 -5.49
CA VAL A 11 2.31 -27.37 -5.36
C VAL A 11 1.95 -26.22 -6.31
N PHE A 12 1.64 -26.53 -7.57
CA PHE A 12 1.27 -25.52 -8.57
C PHE A 12 -0.06 -24.83 -8.22
N ARG A 13 -1.09 -25.59 -7.81
CA ARG A 13 -2.37 -25.04 -7.34
C ARG A 13 -2.17 -24.13 -6.14
N GLY A 14 -1.35 -24.55 -5.17
CA GLY A 14 -0.99 -23.73 -4.02
C GLY A 14 -0.26 -22.44 -4.41
N TYR A 15 0.66 -22.50 -5.38
CA TYR A 15 1.34 -21.33 -5.91
C TYR A 15 0.37 -20.35 -6.57
N LEU A 16 -0.52 -20.84 -7.44
CA LEU A 16 -1.54 -20.01 -8.10
C LEU A 16 -2.49 -19.37 -7.09
N TYR A 17 -2.95 -20.14 -6.10
CA TYR A 17 -3.82 -19.64 -5.04
C TYR A 17 -3.17 -18.48 -4.29
N ARG A 18 -1.93 -18.64 -3.82
CA ARG A 18 -1.19 -17.59 -3.09
C ARG A 18 -0.97 -16.32 -3.92
N LYS A 19 -0.90 -16.47 -5.25
CA LYS A 19 -0.70 -15.34 -6.17
C LYS A 19 -1.97 -14.50 -6.34
N THR A 20 -3.13 -15.13 -6.28
CA THR A 20 -4.43 -14.50 -6.57
C THR A 20 -5.23 -14.13 -5.32
N HIS A 21 -4.75 -14.46 -4.13
CA HIS A 21 -5.43 -14.22 -2.86
C HIS A 21 -4.59 -13.37 -1.91
N LEU A 22 -5.29 -12.70 -0.98
CA LEU A 22 -4.65 -11.99 0.12
C LEU A 22 -3.91 -12.96 1.06
N PRO A 23 -2.81 -12.50 1.69
CA PRO A 23 -2.12 -13.23 2.76
C PRO A 23 -3.11 -13.73 3.83
N ILE A 24 -2.82 -14.92 4.37
CA ILE A 24 -3.69 -15.60 5.32
C ILE A 24 -3.86 -14.76 6.59
N THR A 25 -2.75 -14.26 7.15
CA THR A 25 -2.79 -13.46 8.38
C THR A 25 -3.62 -12.19 8.17
N LEU A 26 -3.52 -11.54 7.01
CA LEU A 26 -4.32 -10.35 6.69
C LEU A 26 -5.82 -10.66 6.59
N ARG A 27 -6.21 -11.81 6.04
CA ARG A 27 -7.62 -12.23 6.00
C ARG A 27 -8.18 -12.48 7.42
N ILE A 28 -7.38 -13.08 8.29
CA ILE A 28 -7.75 -13.30 9.70
C ILE A 28 -7.91 -11.97 10.44
N ILE A 29 -6.95 -11.05 10.27
CA ILE A 29 -7.02 -9.70 10.86
C ILE A 29 -8.26 -8.96 10.35
N LYS A 30 -8.54 -9.01 9.04
CA LYS A 30 -9.76 -8.45 8.46
C LYS A 30 -10.99 -8.98 9.18
N GLN A 31 -11.12 -10.29 9.31
CA GLN A 31 -12.29 -10.90 9.94
C GLN A 31 -12.45 -10.48 11.40
N HIS A 32 -11.34 -10.41 12.15
CA HIS A 32 -11.35 -9.93 13.52
C HIS A 32 -11.87 -8.49 13.61
N LEU A 33 -11.30 -7.57 12.82
CA LEU A 33 -11.69 -6.16 12.83
C LEU A 33 -13.15 -5.94 12.41
N LYS A 34 -13.68 -6.75 11.48
CA LYS A 34 -15.10 -6.69 11.09
C LYS A 34 -16.06 -7.00 12.25
N THR A 35 -15.62 -7.78 13.23
CA THR A 35 -16.41 -8.20 14.39
C THR A 35 -16.09 -7.41 15.66
N THR A 36 -15.05 -6.57 15.62
CA THR A 36 -14.61 -5.76 16.76
C THR A 36 -15.28 -4.39 16.68
N PHE A 37 -15.78 -3.89 17.81
CA PHE A 37 -16.28 -2.52 17.88
C PHE A 37 -15.11 -1.53 17.77
N ILE A 38 -15.15 -0.67 16.74
CA ILE A 38 -14.15 0.38 16.50
C ILE A 38 -14.84 1.73 16.66
N LYS A 39 -14.40 2.52 17.65
CA LYS A 39 -14.90 3.88 17.86
C LYS A 39 -14.05 4.87 17.06
N CYS A 40 -14.56 5.38 15.94
CA CYS A 40 -13.89 6.41 15.17
C CYS A 40 -14.02 7.80 15.83
N SER A 41 -12.94 8.57 15.83
CA SER A 41 -12.88 9.92 16.37
C SER A 41 -13.63 10.92 15.48
N LYS A 42 -14.44 11.75 16.14
CA LYS A 42 -15.09 12.95 15.57
C LYS A 42 -14.72 14.22 16.35
N GLN A 43 -13.72 14.13 17.23
CA GLN A 43 -13.51 15.12 18.29
C GLN A 43 -12.83 16.40 17.80
N LEU A 44 -12.04 16.33 16.73
CA LEU A 44 -11.23 17.45 16.26
C LEU A 44 -11.78 18.05 14.96
N LYS A 45 -11.62 19.37 14.79
CA LYS A 45 -11.94 20.07 13.53
C LYS A 45 -11.06 19.57 12.38
N ASP A 46 -9.81 19.19 12.66
CA ASP A 46 -8.92 18.61 11.65
C ASP A 46 -9.19 17.11 11.48
N GLY A 47 -9.79 16.75 10.34
CA GLY A 47 -10.08 15.36 9.97
C GLY A 47 -8.82 14.48 9.88
N ARG A 48 -7.64 15.06 9.62
CA ARG A 48 -6.38 14.30 9.55
C ARG A 48 -5.96 13.81 10.93
N LEU A 49 -6.08 14.66 11.97
CA LEU A 49 -5.80 14.26 13.35
C LEU A 49 -6.76 13.16 13.81
N ASN A 50 -8.04 13.26 13.45
CA ASN A 50 -9.01 12.19 13.74
C ASN A 50 -8.60 10.86 13.09
N SER A 51 -8.14 10.87 11.83
CA SER A 51 -7.61 9.66 11.18
C SER A 51 -6.36 9.11 11.84
N CYS A 52 -5.42 9.96 12.29
CA CYS A 52 -4.24 9.48 13.01
C CYS A 52 -4.62 8.75 14.31
N ILE A 53 -5.55 9.31 15.09
CA ILE A 53 -6.04 8.68 16.34
C ILE A 53 -6.70 7.33 16.04
N ASP A 54 -7.55 7.28 15.01
CA ASP A 54 -8.20 6.02 14.59
C ASP A 54 -7.17 4.97 14.17
N GLU A 55 -6.18 5.36 13.37
CA GLU A 55 -5.12 4.49 12.87
C GLU A 55 -4.29 3.92 14.03
N GLU A 56 -3.93 4.73 15.02
CA GLU A 56 -3.25 4.28 16.25
C GLU A 56 -4.12 3.29 17.05
N PHE A 57 -5.41 3.58 17.23
CA PHE A 57 -6.31 2.67 17.94
C PHE A 57 -6.48 1.32 17.22
N ILE A 58 -6.58 1.33 15.89
CA ILE A 58 -6.63 0.09 15.08
C ILE A 58 -5.33 -0.70 15.24
N ILE A 59 -4.16 -0.04 15.24
CA ILE A 59 -2.87 -0.70 15.48
C ILE A 59 -2.84 -1.36 16.86
N GLN A 60 -3.34 -0.68 17.89
CA GLN A 60 -3.43 -1.24 19.25
C GLN A 60 -4.30 -2.50 19.29
N LEU A 61 -5.50 -2.47 18.69
CA LEU A 61 -6.39 -3.64 18.61
C LEU A 61 -5.72 -4.84 17.91
N ILE A 62 -5.06 -4.59 16.77
CA ILE A 62 -4.35 -5.63 16.03
C ILE A 62 -3.18 -6.18 16.87
N THR A 63 -2.42 -5.30 17.52
CA THR A 63 -1.24 -5.69 18.32
C THR A 63 -1.64 -6.50 19.56
N GLN A 64 -2.70 -6.10 20.26
CA GLN A 64 -3.22 -6.83 21.43
C GLN A 64 -3.68 -8.25 21.05
N LYS A 65 -4.36 -8.40 19.90
CA LYS A 65 -4.87 -9.70 19.46
C LYS A 65 -3.81 -10.61 18.83
N PHE A 66 -2.82 -10.03 18.15
CA PHE A 66 -1.86 -10.75 17.31
C PHE A 66 -0.39 -10.47 17.67
N ASN A 67 -0.11 -10.15 18.93
CA ASN A 67 1.20 -9.71 19.46
C ASN A 67 2.43 -10.43 18.85
N ASN A 68 2.42 -11.76 18.75
CA ASN A 68 3.55 -12.57 18.26
C ASN A 68 3.73 -12.52 16.72
N ARG A 69 2.87 -11.77 16.02
CA ARG A 69 2.84 -11.66 14.55
C ARG A 69 2.83 -10.22 14.07
N VAL A 70 2.90 -9.25 14.97
CA VAL A 70 2.81 -7.82 14.65
C VAL A 70 4.01 -7.13 15.25
N ILE A 71 4.72 -6.36 14.43
CA ILE A 71 5.76 -5.44 14.90
C ILE A 71 5.27 -4.03 14.61
N VAL A 72 5.16 -3.22 15.67
CA VAL A 72 4.97 -1.78 15.56
C VAL A 72 6.37 -1.15 15.50
N PRO A 73 6.75 -0.51 14.38
CA PRO A 73 8.07 0.07 14.24
C PRO A 73 8.22 1.37 15.05
N GLU A 74 9.46 1.85 15.14
CA GLU A 74 9.73 3.23 15.53
C GLU A 74 9.05 4.24 14.60
N LYS A 75 8.85 5.47 15.10
CA LYS A 75 8.24 6.55 14.32
C LYS A 75 9.01 6.80 13.01
N ARG A 76 8.26 7.16 11.95
CA ARG A 76 8.77 7.55 10.63
C ARG A 76 9.35 6.42 9.75
N LYS A 77 8.98 5.15 9.99
CA LYS A 77 9.12 4.12 8.95
C LYS A 77 8.14 4.37 7.80
N TRP A 78 8.38 3.67 6.70
CA TRP A 78 7.59 3.74 5.46
C TRP A 78 6.40 2.77 5.46
N TYR A 79 6.07 2.22 6.62
CA TYR A 79 4.92 1.38 6.92
C TYR A 79 4.49 1.63 8.37
N ASP A 80 3.22 1.34 8.67
CA ASP A 80 2.66 1.54 10.00
C ASP A 80 2.90 0.32 10.91
N ILE A 81 2.81 -0.90 10.36
CA ILE A 81 3.13 -2.16 11.06
C ILE A 81 3.74 -3.20 10.11
N LEU A 82 4.50 -4.15 10.66
CA LEU A 82 4.82 -5.40 9.98
C LEU A 82 3.91 -6.52 10.47
N ILE A 83 3.40 -7.32 9.55
CA ILE A 83 2.59 -8.50 9.85
C ILE A 83 3.29 -9.75 9.34
N ARG A 84 3.47 -10.75 10.22
CA ARG A 84 4.04 -12.05 9.87
C ARG A 84 2.98 -12.95 9.23
N ASP A 85 3.16 -13.26 7.95
CA ASP A 85 2.40 -14.30 7.25
C ASP A 85 3.20 -15.59 7.12
N PHE A 86 2.49 -16.71 7.19
CA PHE A 86 3.08 -18.04 7.03
C PHE A 86 3.77 -18.25 5.68
N ASN A 87 3.27 -17.63 4.61
CA ASN A 87 3.75 -17.85 3.25
C ASN A 87 4.65 -16.73 2.72
N PHE A 88 4.56 -15.53 3.29
CA PHE A 88 5.24 -14.34 2.75
C PHE A 88 6.26 -13.73 3.73
N GLY A 89 6.37 -14.26 4.96
CA GLY A 89 7.24 -13.69 5.99
C GLY A 89 6.69 -12.37 6.51
N TRP A 90 7.57 -11.40 6.77
CA TRP A 90 7.18 -10.07 7.25
C TRP A 90 6.67 -9.20 6.10
N ILE A 91 5.43 -8.72 6.26
CA ILE A 91 4.73 -7.91 5.27
C ILE A 91 4.57 -6.49 5.82
N PRO A 92 5.04 -5.45 5.11
CA PRO A 92 4.76 -4.06 5.48
C PRO A 92 3.31 -3.68 5.14
N VAL A 93 2.64 -3.04 6.10
CA VAL A 93 1.24 -2.67 6.01
C VAL A 93 1.05 -1.23 6.48
N ASN A 94 0.33 -0.44 5.68
CA ASN A 94 -0.24 0.83 6.13
C ASN A 94 -1.67 0.65 6.62
N ILE A 95 -1.97 1.27 7.76
CA ILE A 95 -3.30 1.37 8.34
C ILE A 95 -3.90 2.70 7.90
N LYS A 96 -5.16 2.69 7.48
CA LYS A 96 -5.88 3.91 7.08
C LYS A 96 -7.27 3.94 7.70
N SER A 97 -7.68 5.10 8.17
CA SER A 97 -9.07 5.36 8.58
C SER A 97 -9.66 6.49 7.74
N THR A 98 -10.75 6.21 7.02
CA THR A 98 -11.29 7.13 6.00
C THR A 98 -12.77 6.87 5.72
N THR A 99 -13.50 7.84 5.18
CA THR A 99 -14.87 7.63 4.68
C THR A 99 -14.90 6.92 3.32
N THR A 100 -13.73 6.64 2.73
CA THR A 100 -13.52 5.98 1.43
C THR A 100 -13.98 6.76 0.18
N LYS A 101 -14.67 7.89 0.39
CA LYS A 101 -15.28 8.72 -0.65
C LYS A 101 -14.29 9.64 -1.35
N THR A 102 -13.20 10.00 -0.67
CA THR A 102 -12.12 10.85 -1.19
C THR A 102 -10.88 10.04 -1.54
N SER A 103 -9.94 10.70 -2.22
CA SER A 103 -8.64 10.13 -2.57
C SER A 103 -7.66 10.32 -1.41
N ASP A 104 -7.15 9.23 -0.86
CA ASP A 104 -6.19 9.24 0.25
C ASP A 104 -4.77 9.07 -0.27
N ASN A 105 -3.81 9.68 0.42
CA ASN A 105 -2.41 9.37 0.16
C ASN A 105 -2.06 7.98 0.71
N VAL A 106 -1.36 7.19 -0.10
CA VAL A 106 -0.99 5.81 0.24
C VAL A 106 0.40 5.67 0.87
N GLY A 107 1.23 6.71 0.84
CA GLY A 107 2.56 6.69 1.45
C GLY A 107 3.62 7.36 0.59
N ASN A 108 4.86 6.91 0.73
CA ASN A 108 6.01 7.44 0.02
C ASN A 108 6.41 6.53 -1.17
N LEU A 109 7.39 6.93 -1.97
CA LEU A 109 7.86 6.16 -3.14
C LEU A 109 8.49 4.80 -2.77
N ALA A 110 8.85 4.59 -1.51
CA ALA A 110 9.40 3.32 -1.04
C ALA A 110 8.37 2.17 -1.24
N ILE A 111 7.07 2.46 -1.13
CA ILE A 111 6.00 1.47 -1.39
C ILE A 111 6.05 0.97 -2.85
N CYS A 112 6.35 1.86 -3.81
CA CYS A 112 6.47 1.52 -5.22
C CYS A 112 7.75 0.73 -5.49
N VAL A 113 8.89 1.15 -4.92
CA VAL A 113 10.15 0.41 -5.04
C VAL A 113 9.99 -1.02 -4.51
N TYR A 114 9.45 -1.17 -3.31
CA TYR A 114 9.22 -2.47 -2.68
C TYR A 114 8.31 -3.37 -3.51
N SER A 115 7.21 -2.82 -4.00
CA SER A 115 6.16 -3.59 -4.66
C SER A 115 6.49 -3.90 -6.12
N TYR A 116 7.12 -2.97 -6.83
CA TYR A 116 7.25 -3.04 -8.29
C TYR A 116 8.61 -3.54 -8.77
N THR A 117 9.66 -3.41 -7.97
CA THR A 117 11.04 -3.66 -8.41
C THR A 117 11.65 -4.86 -7.70
N SER A 118 12.72 -5.42 -8.26
CA SER A 118 13.53 -6.45 -7.60
C SER A 118 14.50 -5.88 -6.56
N TYR A 119 14.51 -4.56 -6.33
CA TYR A 119 15.37 -3.93 -5.34
C TYR A 119 15.10 -4.50 -3.94
N LYS A 120 16.15 -4.92 -3.24
CA LYS A 120 16.07 -5.49 -1.90
C LYS A 120 16.09 -4.36 -0.88
N MET A 121 14.92 -4.03 -0.33
CA MET A 121 14.80 -3.08 0.77
C MET A 121 14.97 -3.80 2.11
N ASN A 122 15.62 -3.13 3.05
CA ASN A 122 15.70 -3.54 4.43
C ASN A 122 14.51 -2.91 5.19
N LEU A 123 13.68 -3.74 5.83
CA LEU A 123 12.50 -3.28 6.57
C LEU A 123 12.90 -2.38 7.76
N ASP A 124 14.07 -2.61 8.36
CA ASP A 124 14.57 -1.83 9.50
C ASP A 124 15.12 -0.45 9.09
N LYS A 125 15.21 -0.14 7.79
CA LYS A 125 15.69 1.17 7.30
C LYS A 125 14.53 2.09 6.92
N SER A 126 14.73 3.37 7.19
CA SER A 126 13.85 4.43 6.68
C SER A 126 14.29 4.83 5.26
N TYR A 127 13.33 5.20 4.43
CA TYR A 127 13.56 5.54 3.04
C TYR A 127 12.90 6.89 2.70
N ASN A 128 13.67 7.77 2.06
CA ASN A 128 13.19 9.08 1.61
C ASN A 128 12.79 9.04 0.12
N ASN A 129 11.90 9.96 -0.27
CA ASN A 129 11.36 10.03 -1.64
C ASN A 129 12.44 10.31 -2.70
N GLY A 130 13.44 11.14 -2.40
CA GLY A 130 14.48 11.52 -3.36
C GLY A 130 15.38 10.35 -3.77
N LEU A 131 15.77 9.51 -2.81
CA LEU A 131 16.55 8.30 -3.10
C LEU A 131 15.67 7.25 -3.78
N MET A 132 14.45 7.04 -3.29
CA MET A 132 13.54 6.03 -3.84
C MET A 132 13.07 6.36 -5.25
N SER A 133 12.96 7.63 -5.63
CA SER A 133 12.64 8.02 -7.01
C SER A 133 13.73 7.57 -7.99
N ARG A 134 15.01 7.79 -7.65
CA ARG A 134 16.16 7.38 -8.47
C ARG A 134 16.21 5.86 -8.61
N VAL A 135 16.07 5.14 -7.50
CA VAL A 135 16.04 3.66 -7.50
C VAL A 135 14.87 3.12 -8.33
N LEU A 136 13.68 3.72 -8.17
CA LEU A 136 12.50 3.32 -8.93
C LEU A 136 12.72 3.50 -10.44
N ILE A 137 13.21 4.67 -10.86
CA ILE A 137 13.47 4.96 -12.27
C ILE A 137 14.52 4.01 -12.85
N ASP A 138 15.66 3.81 -12.17
CA ASP A 138 16.69 2.85 -12.60
C ASP A 138 16.11 1.45 -12.82
N CYS A 139 15.33 0.96 -11.85
CA CYS A 139 14.75 -0.36 -11.94
C CYS A 139 13.72 -0.48 -13.07
N LEU A 140 12.91 0.56 -13.29
CA LEU A 140 11.90 0.57 -14.35
C LEU A 140 12.54 0.62 -15.74
N LEU A 141 13.56 1.46 -15.96
CA LEU A 141 14.28 1.56 -17.22
C LEU A 141 15.00 0.25 -17.57
N ASN A 142 15.63 -0.38 -16.57
CA ASN A 142 16.35 -1.65 -16.73
C ASN A 142 15.46 -2.89 -16.60
N LYS A 143 14.13 -2.74 -16.55
CA LYS A 143 13.15 -3.84 -16.41
C LYS A 143 13.43 -4.78 -15.21
N LYS A 144 14.04 -4.27 -14.14
CA LYS A 144 14.34 -4.96 -12.87
C LYS A 144 13.07 -5.07 -12.02
N TYR A 145 12.09 -5.82 -12.52
CA TYR A 145 10.76 -5.93 -11.92
C TYR A 145 10.69 -6.95 -10.77
N ASN A 146 9.76 -6.72 -9.85
CA ASN A 146 9.48 -7.67 -8.77
C ASN A 146 8.83 -8.95 -9.33
N ARG A 147 9.65 -9.99 -9.53
CA ARG A 147 9.19 -11.34 -9.95
C ARG A 147 8.71 -12.21 -8.78
N SER A 148 8.93 -11.75 -7.55
CA SER A 148 8.52 -12.47 -6.35
C SER A 148 7.06 -12.18 -5.97
N ASN A 149 6.60 -12.88 -4.92
CA ASN A 149 5.28 -12.67 -4.31
C ASN A 149 5.27 -11.53 -3.28
N ARG A 150 6.38 -10.81 -3.11
CA ARG A 150 6.48 -9.64 -2.23
C ARG A 150 5.55 -8.52 -2.68
N ASP A 151 4.89 -7.87 -1.74
CA ASP A 151 4.04 -6.71 -1.99
C ASP A 151 3.82 -5.89 -0.71
N TYR A 152 3.33 -4.67 -0.88
CA TYR A 152 2.98 -3.75 0.19
C TYR A 152 1.46 -3.69 0.36
N TYR A 153 0.96 -3.77 1.59
CA TYR A 153 -0.48 -3.87 1.85
C TYR A 153 -1.05 -2.64 2.53
N PHE A 154 -2.35 -2.45 2.34
CA PHE A 154 -3.15 -1.45 2.98
C PHE A 154 -4.30 -2.15 3.70
N LEU A 155 -4.48 -1.80 4.97
CA LEU A 155 -5.64 -2.16 5.76
C LEU A 155 -6.40 -0.87 6.06
N VAL A 156 -7.63 -0.80 5.57
CA VAL A 156 -8.43 0.42 5.61
C VAL A 156 -9.74 0.14 6.31
N VAL A 157 -10.05 0.92 7.34
CA VAL A 157 -11.33 0.91 8.04
C VAL A 157 -12.18 2.06 7.53
N ASN A 158 -13.40 1.76 7.11
CA ASN A 158 -14.36 2.77 6.69
C ASN A 158 -14.99 3.43 7.94
N LYS A 159 -14.86 4.75 8.07
CA LYS A 159 -15.45 5.52 9.19
C LYS A 159 -16.97 5.59 9.15
N ASP A 160 -17.56 5.47 7.96
CA ASP A 160 -19.01 5.50 7.79
C ASP A 160 -19.63 4.13 8.13
N ASP A 161 -18.85 3.05 8.05
CA ASP A 161 -19.23 1.67 8.39
C ASP A 161 -17.98 0.89 8.83
N THR A 162 -17.76 0.77 10.14
CA THR A 162 -16.54 0.15 10.68
C THR A 162 -16.50 -1.37 10.48
N THR A 163 -17.62 -2.00 10.09
CA THR A 163 -17.64 -3.40 9.65
C THR A 163 -17.09 -3.57 8.23
N GLU A 164 -16.98 -2.48 7.47
CA GLU A 164 -16.32 -2.45 6.16
C GLU A 164 -14.80 -2.26 6.31
N VAL A 165 -14.11 -3.39 6.44
CA VAL A 165 -12.64 -3.45 6.41
C VAL A 165 -12.15 -3.84 5.02
N ILE A 166 -11.43 -2.93 4.38
CA ILE A 166 -10.82 -3.12 3.06
C ILE A 166 -9.37 -3.54 3.26
N ILE A 167 -8.97 -4.64 2.60
CA ILE A 167 -7.57 -5.00 2.46
C ILE A 167 -7.25 -5.09 0.98
N ASN A 168 -6.22 -4.35 0.58
CA ASN A 168 -5.67 -4.39 -0.76
C ASN A 168 -4.15 -4.25 -0.71
N SER A 169 -3.49 -4.41 -1.85
CA SER A 169 -2.05 -4.26 -1.98
C SER A 169 -1.70 -3.24 -3.04
N CYS A 170 -0.48 -2.72 -3.03
CA CYS A 170 0.05 -1.80 -4.03
C CYS A 170 -0.11 -2.38 -5.45
N ARG A 171 0.22 -3.67 -5.66
CA ARG A 171 -0.01 -4.34 -6.96
C ARG A 171 -1.48 -4.70 -7.22
N GLY A 172 -2.31 -4.74 -6.17
CA GLY A 172 -3.71 -5.13 -6.22
C GLY A 172 -4.69 -3.99 -6.55
N LEU A 173 -4.23 -2.74 -6.48
CA LEU A 173 -5.04 -1.55 -6.75
C LEU A 173 -5.54 -1.54 -8.20
N SER A 174 -6.84 -1.34 -8.37
CA SER A 174 -7.49 -1.31 -9.68
C SER A 174 -7.39 0.07 -10.32
N LYS A 175 -7.65 1.14 -9.55
CA LYS A 175 -7.67 2.53 -10.02
C LYS A 175 -6.76 3.39 -9.14
N LEU A 176 -5.82 4.07 -9.78
CA LEU A 176 -4.89 5.02 -9.17
C LEU A 176 -5.32 6.44 -9.54
N THR A 177 -5.09 7.40 -8.64
CA THR A 177 -5.30 8.83 -8.86
C THR A 177 -3.95 9.54 -8.81
N PRO A 178 -3.58 10.39 -9.79
CA PRO A 178 -2.32 11.13 -9.74
C PRO A 178 -2.22 12.01 -8.49
N ASN A 179 -1.02 12.15 -7.92
CA ASN A 179 -0.78 13.04 -6.77
C ASN A 179 0.54 13.81 -6.90
N ILE A 180 0.47 15.02 -7.47
CA ILE A 180 1.63 15.89 -7.67
C ILE A 180 2.20 16.38 -6.33
N ASN A 181 1.32 16.71 -5.38
CA ASN A 181 1.73 17.29 -4.10
C ASN A 181 2.38 16.26 -3.17
N ASN A 182 2.04 14.97 -3.31
CA ASN A 182 2.60 13.91 -2.47
C ASN A 182 2.67 12.58 -3.24
N LEU A 183 3.71 12.42 -4.05
CA LEU A 183 4.02 11.19 -4.78
C LEU A 183 4.00 9.97 -3.84
N PRO A 184 3.58 8.78 -4.29
CA PRO A 184 3.51 8.40 -5.72
C PRO A 184 2.15 8.63 -6.40
N PHE A 185 1.05 8.44 -5.68
CA PHE A 185 -0.33 8.55 -6.18
C PHE A 185 -1.29 8.57 -4.98
N GLN A 186 -2.57 8.76 -5.23
CA GLN A 186 -3.64 8.61 -4.26
C GLN A 186 -4.57 7.45 -4.65
N VAL A 187 -5.33 6.99 -3.67
CA VAL A 187 -6.32 5.92 -3.84
C VAL A 187 -7.66 6.36 -3.26
N LYS A 188 -8.70 6.26 -4.09
CA LYS A 188 -10.09 6.31 -3.63
C LYS A 188 -10.54 4.90 -3.28
N TRP A 189 -10.69 4.61 -1.98
CA TRP A 189 -10.88 3.24 -1.49
C TRP A 189 -12.19 2.61 -1.91
N CYS A 190 -13.26 3.40 -2.08
CA CYS A 190 -14.53 2.86 -2.58
C CYS A 190 -14.43 2.29 -4.02
N GLN A 191 -13.40 2.69 -4.79
CA GLN A 191 -13.09 2.14 -6.12
C GLN A 191 -12.05 1.00 -6.08
N ASN A 192 -11.50 0.70 -4.90
CA ASN A 192 -10.42 -0.27 -4.68
C ASN A 192 -10.74 -1.24 -3.53
N LYS A 193 -12.02 -1.51 -3.25
CA LYS A 193 -12.48 -2.36 -2.14
C LYS A 193 -12.02 -3.82 -2.22
N LYS A 194 -11.84 -4.34 -3.44
CA LYS A 194 -11.47 -5.74 -3.69
C LYS A 194 -10.04 -5.82 -4.21
N PHE A 195 -9.23 -6.66 -3.58
CA PHE A 195 -7.93 -7.06 -4.12
C PHE A 195 -8.11 -7.77 -5.46
N ARG A 196 -7.24 -7.44 -6.42
CA ARG A 196 -7.20 -8.10 -7.73
C ARG A 196 -5.76 -8.37 -8.13
N TYR A 197 -5.46 -9.60 -8.51
CA TYR A 197 -4.15 -9.91 -9.05
C TYR A 197 -3.96 -9.31 -10.45
N PHE A 198 -2.79 -8.71 -10.68
CA PHE A 198 -2.35 -8.25 -12.00
C PHE A 198 -0.91 -8.72 -12.25
N LYS A 199 -0.60 -9.03 -13.51
CA LYS A 199 0.80 -9.23 -13.94
C LYS A 199 1.62 -7.96 -13.69
N ILE A 200 2.88 -8.10 -13.32
CA ILE A 200 3.72 -6.98 -12.85
C ILE A 200 3.86 -5.89 -13.92
N GLU A 201 3.93 -6.27 -15.19
CA GLU A 201 3.98 -5.36 -16.34
C GLU A 201 2.73 -4.47 -16.39
N LYS A 202 1.54 -5.05 -16.17
CA LYS A 202 0.28 -4.32 -16.16
C LYS A 202 0.19 -3.35 -14.97
N VAL A 203 0.73 -3.74 -13.82
CA VAL A 203 0.82 -2.87 -12.63
C VAL A 203 1.72 -1.67 -12.92
N ILE A 204 2.91 -1.91 -13.48
CA ILE A 204 3.88 -0.86 -13.82
C ILE A 204 3.31 0.09 -14.87
N CYS A 205 2.70 -0.43 -15.94
CA CYS A 205 2.06 0.42 -16.97
C CYS A 205 0.97 1.30 -16.37
N LYS A 206 0.16 0.77 -15.44
CA LYS A 206 -0.88 1.54 -14.73
C LYS A 206 -0.26 2.65 -13.88
N PHE A 207 0.80 2.34 -13.14
CA PHE A 207 1.55 3.32 -12.36
C PHE A 207 2.14 4.43 -13.23
N ILE A 208 2.86 4.09 -14.31
CA ILE A 208 3.46 5.06 -15.22
C ILE A 208 2.38 5.96 -15.84
N ARG A 209 1.27 5.38 -16.31
CA ARG A 209 0.16 6.16 -16.85
C ARG A 209 -0.40 7.14 -15.80
N CYS A 210 -0.59 6.68 -14.57
CA CYS A 210 -1.07 7.52 -13.48
C CYS A 210 -0.13 8.70 -13.19
N VAL A 211 1.18 8.48 -13.15
CA VAL A 211 2.15 9.53 -12.82
C VAL A 211 2.39 10.47 -14.00
N LYS A 212 2.21 10.01 -15.25
CA LYS A 212 2.35 10.83 -16.46
C LYS A 212 1.17 11.77 -16.74
N THR A 213 0.00 11.53 -16.16
CA THR A 213 -1.21 12.32 -16.45
C THR A 213 -1.73 13.06 -15.22
N PRO A 214 -0.91 13.84 -14.48
CA PRO A 214 -1.45 14.72 -13.49
C PRO A 214 -2.29 15.82 -14.18
N LYS A 215 -3.32 16.31 -13.49
CA LYS A 215 -4.00 17.54 -13.94
C LYS A 215 -3.03 18.70 -13.75
N HIS A 216 -2.88 19.54 -14.78
CA HIS A 216 -2.09 20.76 -14.69
C HIS A 216 -2.54 21.57 -13.47
N SER A 217 -1.58 22.02 -12.66
CA SER A 217 -1.87 22.81 -11.48
C SER A 217 -1.36 24.23 -11.65
N TRP A 218 -2.08 25.21 -11.08
CA TRP A 218 -1.63 26.61 -11.08
C TRP A 218 -0.23 26.80 -10.48
N LYS A 219 0.22 25.87 -9.61
CA LYS A 219 1.58 25.88 -9.06
C LYS A 219 2.64 25.62 -10.11
N GLU A 220 2.35 24.74 -11.07
CA GLU A 220 3.23 24.46 -12.20
C GLU A 220 3.31 25.68 -13.11
N ASP A 221 2.16 26.29 -13.44
CA ASP A 221 2.10 27.56 -14.17
C ASP A 221 2.91 28.66 -13.47
N PHE A 222 2.66 28.85 -12.17
CA PHE A 222 3.37 29.84 -11.36
C PHE A 222 4.88 29.63 -11.36
N LEU A 223 5.35 28.40 -11.09
CA LEU A 223 6.79 28.11 -11.07
C LEU A 223 7.43 28.23 -12.45
N ALA A 224 6.73 27.85 -13.52
CA ALA A 224 7.21 28.05 -14.88
C ALA A 224 7.36 29.55 -15.19
N ASN A 225 6.35 30.35 -14.85
CA ASN A 225 6.37 31.80 -15.06
C ASN A 225 7.49 32.48 -14.26
N ILE A 226 7.65 32.14 -12.98
CA ILE A 226 8.73 32.68 -12.13
C ILE A 226 10.11 32.33 -12.70
N ARG A 227 10.32 31.10 -13.20
CA ARG A 227 11.61 30.69 -13.80
C ARG A 227 11.94 31.43 -15.10
N CYS A 228 10.93 31.97 -15.77
CA CYS A 228 11.10 32.77 -16.99
C CYS A 228 11.42 34.25 -16.68
N LEU A 229 11.23 34.71 -15.45
CA LEU A 229 11.64 36.06 -15.04
C LEU A 229 13.16 36.13 -14.99
N LYS A 230 13.77 37.04 -15.74
CA LYS A 230 15.20 37.36 -15.60
C LYS A 230 15.35 38.17 -14.31
N GLY A 231 16.18 37.70 -13.38
CA GLY A 231 16.58 38.49 -12.23
C GLY A 231 17.30 39.75 -12.70
N HIS A 232 16.89 40.91 -12.17
CA HIS A 232 17.67 42.14 -12.25
C HIS A 232 18.78 42.13 -11.20
#